data_AF-A0A7L4ZDY3-F1
#
_entry.id   AF-A0A7L4ZDY3-F1
#
_cell.length_a   1.000
_cell.length_b   1.000
_cell.length_c   1.000
_cell.angle_alpha   90.00
_cell.angle_beta   90.00
_cell.angle_gamma   90.00
#
_symmetry.space_group_name_H-M   'P 1'
#
loop_
_entity.id
_entity.type
_entity.pdbx_description
1 polymer ?
#
loop_
_entity_poly.entity_id
_entity_poly.type
_entity_poly.pdbx_seq_one_letter_code
_entity_poly.pdbx_strand_id
1 'polypeptide(L)'
;MKKIFGYIFLVLGVFFGLSLVVQLPKMIINIMNVFRSGTSNDFAYIMGQLSFFLVFSAVIFLLIRVGLKWISKKDTTKEIHDIGRK
;
A
#
# COMPACT_ATOMS: atom_id res chain seq x y z
N MET A 1 23.83 0.41 -2.35
CA MET A 1 22.73 0.63 -3.33
C MET A 1 21.45 -0.11 -2.98
N LYS A 2 21.38 -1.45 -2.96
CA LYS A 2 20.11 -2.20 -2.74
C LYS A 2 19.32 -1.84 -1.45
N LYS A 3 20.00 -1.50 -0.35
CA LYS A 3 19.34 -1.03 0.89
C LYS A 3 18.62 0.32 0.72
N ILE A 4 19.23 1.27 -0.01
CA ILE A 4 18.65 2.61 -0.26
C ILE A 4 17.35 2.49 -1.06
N PHE A 5 17.35 1.65 -2.09
CA PHE A 5 16.11 1.34 -2.82
C PHE A 5 15.05 0.69 -1.93
N GLY A 6 15.45 -0.19 -1.00
CA GLY A 6 14.54 -0.79 -0.03
C GLY A 6 13.81 0.26 0.83
N TYR A 7 14.55 1.24 1.36
CA TYR A 7 13.95 2.36 2.11
C TYR A 7 13.04 3.23 1.24
N ILE A 8 13.45 3.54 0.01
CA ILE A 8 12.63 4.31 -0.94
C ILE A 8 11.30 3.59 -1.21
N PHE A 9 11.32 2.28 -1.48
CA PHE A 9 10.10 1.50 -1.71
C PHE A 9 9.19 1.45 -0.48
N LEU A 10 9.77 1.40 0.72
CA LEU A 10 9.01 1.38 1.96
C LEU A 10 8.33 2.75 2.20
N VAL A 11 9.05 3.86 2.04
CA VAL A 11 8.50 5.22 2.14
C VAL A 11 7.39 5.43 1.12
N LEU A 12 7.62 5.06 -0.15
CA LEU A 12 6.61 5.16 -1.20
C LEU A 12 5.39 4.29 -0.89
N GLY A 13 5.59 3.06 -0.43
CA GLY A 13 4.50 2.15 -0.04
C GLY A 13 3.64 2.73 1.09
N VAL A 14 4.27 3.29 2.12
CA VAL A 14 3.54 3.95 3.23
C VAL A 14 2.81 5.20 2.74
N PHE A 15 3.46 6.03 1.92
CA PHE A 15 2.84 7.24 1.36
C PHE A 15 1.61 6.92 0.50
N PHE A 16 1.73 5.95 -0.40
CA PHE A 16 0.61 5.50 -1.22
C PHE A 16 -0.48 4.81 -0.38
N GLY A 17 -0.11 4.07 0.66
CA GLY A 17 -1.05 3.49 1.61
C GLY A 17 -1.89 4.55 2.33
N LEU A 18 -1.25 5.60 2.84
CA LEU A 18 -1.96 6.73 3.46
C LEU A 18 -2.89 7.44 2.46
N SER A 19 -2.45 7.62 1.21
CA SER A 19 -3.29 8.19 0.15
C SER A 19 -4.55 7.37 -0.11
N LEU A 20 -4.46 6.03 -0.09
CA LEU A 20 -5.64 5.16 -0.20
C LEU A 20 -6.59 5.34 0.97
N VAL A 21 -6.07 5.42 2.19
CA VAL A 21 -6.89 5.61 3.40
C VAL A 21 -7.69 6.92 3.32
N VAL A 22 -7.07 8.00 2.84
CA VAL A 22 -7.74 9.30 2.64
C VAL A 22 -8.82 9.25 1.56
N GLN A 23 -8.70 8.35 0.58
CA GLN A 23 -9.68 8.21 -0.50
C GLN A 23 -10.88 7.33 -0.14
N LEU A 24 -10.77 6.48 0.90
CA LEU A 24 -11.86 5.60 1.33
C LEU A 24 -13.20 6.32 1.59
N PRO A 25 -13.26 7.46 2.30
CA PRO A 25 -14.53 8.14 2.55
C PRO A 25 -15.22 8.60 1.25
N LYS A 26 -14.45 9.12 0.29
CA LYS A 26 -14.98 9.55 -1.02
C LYS A 26 -15.52 8.36 -1.80
N MET A 27 -14.84 7.23 -1.76
CA MET A 27 -15.26 6.00 -2.42
C MET A 27 -16.57 5.47 -1.84
N ILE A 28 -16.73 5.47 -0.51
CA ILE A 28 -17.97 5.05 0.16
C ILE A 28 -19.14 5.93 -0.25
N ILE A 29 -18.94 7.26 -0.26
CA ILE A 29 -19.97 8.22 -0.68
C ILE A 29 -20.39 7.97 -2.13
N ASN A 30 -19.41 7.76 -3.03
CA ASN A 30 -19.70 7.44 -4.43
C ASN A 30 -20.52 6.16 -4.53
N ILE A 31 -20.15 5.09 -3.82
CA ILE A 31 -20.89 3.83 -3.78
C ILE A 31 -22.33 4.04 -3.35
N MET A 32 -22.57 4.76 -2.26
CA MET A 32 -23.92 5.06 -1.78
C MET A 32 -24.75 5.84 -2.80
N ASN A 33 -24.14 6.80 -3.51
CA ASN A 33 -24.82 7.61 -4.52
C ASN A 33 -25.26 6.79 -5.72
N VAL A 34 -24.45 5.83 -6.16
CA VAL A 34 -24.78 4.98 -7.31
C VAL A 34 -25.86 3.95 -6.97
N PHE A 35 -25.84 3.40 -5.76
CA PHE A 35 -26.95 2.57 -5.28
C PHE A 35 -28.27 3.35 -5.22
N ARG A 36 -28.23 4.67 -5.08
CA ARG A 36 -29.41 5.55 -5.12
C ARG A 36 -29.81 5.97 -6.53
N SER A 37 -28.87 6.23 -7.44
CA SER A 37 -29.16 6.71 -8.80
C SER A 37 -29.60 5.60 -9.76
N GLY A 38 -29.14 4.36 -9.54
CA GLY A 38 -29.57 3.18 -10.30
C GLY A 38 -29.14 3.19 -11.78
N THR A 39 -28.26 4.10 -12.20
CA THR A 39 -27.83 4.19 -13.61
C THR A 39 -26.71 3.20 -13.91
N SER A 40 -26.75 2.57 -15.08
CA SER A 40 -25.76 1.58 -15.51
C SER A 40 -24.36 2.17 -15.71
N ASN A 41 -24.27 3.42 -16.16
CA ASN A 41 -23.00 4.14 -16.34
C ASN A 41 -22.29 4.39 -15.00
N ASP A 42 -23.05 4.78 -13.98
CA ASP A 42 -22.53 5.00 -12.63
C ASP A 42 -22.00 3.70 -12.00
N PHE A 43 -22.69 2.58 -12.27
CA PHE A 43 -22.28 1.26 -11.80
C PHE A 43 -20.96 0.80 -12.44
N ALA A 44 -20.80 1.00 -13.75
CA ALA A 44 -19.56 0.69 -14.47
C ALA A 44 -18.38 1.53 -13.96
N TYR A 45 -18.61 2.82 -13.69
CA TYR A 45 -17.59 3.71 -13.12
C TYR A 45 -17.10 3.21 -11.75
N ILE A 46 -18.03 2.83 -10.87
CA ILE A 46 -17.68 2.29 -9.55
C ILE A 46 -16.92 0.98 -9.65
N MET A 47 -17.34 0.06 -10.51
CA MET A 47 -16.65 -1.21 -10.67
C MET A 47 -15.22 -1.00 -11.19
N GLY A 48 -15.01 -0.01 -12.06
CA GLY A 48 -13.68 0.43 -12.46
C GLY A 48 -12.86 0.97 -11.29
N GLN A 49 -13.46 1.83 -10.45
CA GLN A 49 -12.81 2.41 -9.29
C GLN A 49 -12.44 1.35 -8.24
N LEU A 50 -13.32 0.37 -7.98
CA LEU A 50 -13.07 -0.80 -7.12
C LEU A 50 -11.93 -1.67 -7.64
N SER A 51 -11.93 -1.96 -8.95
CA SER A 51 -10.87 -2.75 -9.59
C SER A 51 -9.53 -2.05 -9.49
N PHE A 52 -9.49 -0.73 -9.73
CA PHE A 52 -8.30 0.08 -9.54
C PHE A 52 -7.82 0.04 -8.09
N PHE A 53 -8.73 0.18 -7.11
CA PHE A 53 -8.39 0.15 -5.69
C PHE A 53 -7.71 -1.17 -5.29
N LEU A 54 -8.23 -2.31 -5.77
CA LEU A 54 -7.66 -3.63 -5.52
C LEU A 54 -6.27 -3.78 -6.15
N VAL A 55 -6.12 -3.41 -7.43
CA VAL A 55 -4.83 -3.49 -8.14
C VAL A 55 -3.80 -2.59 -7.46
N PHE A 56 -4.17 -1.35 -7.13
CA PHE A 56 -3.29 -0.39 -6.50
C PHE A 56 -2.87 -0.83 -5.08
N SER A 57 -3.80 -1.41 -4.32
CA SER A 57 -3.49 -2.02 -3.01
C SER A 57 -2.50 -3.18 -3.13
N ALA A 58 -2.64 -4.03 -4.15
CA ALA A 58 -1.70 -5.12 -4.41
C ALA A 58 -0.29 -4.60 -4.75
N VAL A 59 -0.20 -3.52 -5.53
CA VAL A 59 1.08 -2.86 -5.85
C VAL A 59 1.74 -2.29 -4.59
N ILE A 60 0.98 -1.63 -3.72
CA ILE A 60 1.50 -1.10 -2.44
C ILE A 60 2.02 -2.23 -1.56
N PHE A 61 1.27 -3.33 -1.46
CA PHE A 61 1.71 -4.51 -0.71
C PHE A 61 3.01 -5.08 -1.27
N LEU A 62 3.16 -5.16 -2.59
CA LEU A 62 4.40 -5.59 -3.24
C LEU A 62 5.55 -4.62 -2.96
N LEU A 63 5.33 -3.31 -3.03
CA LEU A 63 6.34 -2.29 -2.72
C LEU A 63 6.87 -2.44 -1.29
N ILE A 64 5.97 -2.57 -0.32
CA ILE A 64 6.34 -2.76 1.09
C ILE A 64 7.09 -4.09 1.26
N ARG A 65 6.58 -5.19 0.70
CA ARG A 65 7.18 -6.52 0.81
C ARG A 65 8.58 -6.57 0.19
N VAL A 66 8.76 -5.98 -1.00
CA VAL A 66 10.06 -5.89 -1.68
C VAL A 66 11.00 -4.97 -0.90
N GLY A 67 10.52 -3.83 -0.43
CA GLY A 67 11.27 -2.90 0.41
C GLY A 67 11.82 -3.58 1.66
N LEU A 68 10.96 -4.25 2.42
CA LEU A 68 11.34 -5.02 3.61
C LEU A 68 12.33 -6.15 3.29
N LYS A 69 12.11 -6.91 2.21
CA LYS A 69 13.03 -7.98 1.77
C LYS A 69 14.44 -7.46 1.46
N TRP A 70 14.54 -6.23 0.96
CA TRP A 70 15.83 -5.62 0.61
C TRP A 70 16.54 -4.99 1.81
N ILE A 71 15.79 -4.59 2.85
CA ILE A 71 16.32 -4.08 4.12
C ILE A 71 16.75 -5.23 5.05
N SER A 72 15.91 -6.26 5.20
CA SER A 72 16.07 -7.37 6.17
C SER A 72 17.32 -8.23 5.97
N LYS A 73 17.93 -8.26 4.77
CA LYS A 73 19.08 -9.13 4.47
C LYS A 73 20.38 -8.82 5.24
N LYS A 74 20.44 -7.86 6.18
CA LYS A 74 21.71 -7.58 6.89
C LYS A 74 21.65 -7.15 8.35
N ASP A 75 20.49 -6.86 8.95
CA ASP A 75 20.47 -6.16 10.25
C ASP A 75 20.09 -7.03 11.46
N THR A 76 19.58 -8.25 11.28
CA THR A 76 19.22 -9.12 12.44
C THR A 76 20.41 -9.85 13.09
N THR A 77 21.58 -9.90 12.46
CA THR A 77 22.72 -10.71 12.96
C THR A 77 23.80 -9.91 13.68
N LYS A 78 23.74 -8.57 13.68
CA LYS A 78 24.80 -7.74 14.30
C LYS A 78 24.44 -7.13 15.65
N GLU A 79 23.17 -6.89 15.94
CA GLU A 79 22.79 -6.29 17.24
C GLU A 79 22.71 -7.30 18.39
N ILE A 80 22.34 -8.56 18.11
CA ILE A 80 22.21 -9.58 19.16
C ILE A 80 23.59 -10.05 19.68
N HIS A 81 24.63 -9.95 18.86
CA HIS A 81 25.97 -10.46 19.22
C HIS A 81 26.83 -9.46 20.03
N ASP A 82 26.37 -8.21 20.20
CA ASP A 82 27.07 -7.16 20.95
C ASP A 82 26.41 -6.87 22.33
N ILE A 83 25.16 -7.30 22.52
CA ILE A 83 24.45 -7.18 23.82
C ILE A 83 24.86 -8.32 24.77
N GLY A 84 25.30 -9.47 24.26
CA GLY A 84 25.77 -10.60 25.08
C GLY A 84 27.25 -10.54 25.49
N ARG A 85 27.94 -9.41 25.27
CA ARG A 85 29.39 -9.26 25.47
C ARG A 85 29.78 -8.10 26.39
N LYS A 86 28.83 -7.53 27.13
CA LYS A 86 29.07 -6.59 28.22
C LYS A 86 28.56 -7.15 29.54
#